data_AF-A0A937FFS6-F1
#
_entry.id   AF-A0A937FFS6-F1
#
_cell.length_a   1.000
_cell.length_b   1.000
_cell.length_c   1.000
_cell.angle_alpha   90.00
_cell.angle_beta   90.00
_cell.angle_gamma   90.00
#
_symmetry.space_group_name_H-M   'P 1'
#
loop_
_entity.id
_entity.type
_entity.pdbx_description
1 polymer ?
#
loop_
_entity_poly.entity_id
_entity_poly.type
_entity_poly.pdbx_seq_one_letter_code
_entity_poly.pdbx_strand_id
1 'polypeptide(L)'
;MKKIYYFAALIPLIFPIMSKEDLIPWAIAIYFIYRSFKNIESLENTIKRKIFTNVMLSGAFILAFNVVSRLIESYLAKMLL
;
A
#
# COMPACT_ATOMS: atom_id res chain seq x y z
N MET A 1 -16.93 18.41 4.02
CA MET A 1 -15.76 17.85 4.75
C MET A 1 -15.31 16.45 4.29
N LYS A 2 -16.14 15.59 3.68
CA LYS A 2 -15.72 14.24 3.24
C LYS A 2 -14.74 14.20 2.04
N LYS A 3 -14.75 15.22 1.17
CA LYS A 3 -13.92 15.29 -0.04
C LYS A 3 -12.42 15.08 0.23
N ILE A 4 -11.90 15.65 1.31
CA ILE A 4 -10.47 15.58 1.65
C ILE A 4 -10.01 14.15 1.99
N TYR A 5 -10.90 13.32 2.52
CA TYR A 5 -10.61 11.94 2.87
C TYR A 5 -10.49 11.04 1.64
N TYR A 6 -11.23 11.35 0.58
CA TYR A 6 -11.10 10.64 -0.68
C TYR A 6 -9.75 10.91 -1.35
N PHE A 7 -9.23 12.13 -1.28
CA PHE A 7 -7.87 12.43 -1.73
C PHE A 7 -6.82 11.68 -0.90
N ALA A 8 -6.96 11.68 0.44
CA ALA A 8 -6.05 10.95 1.31
C ALA A 8 -6.08 9.42 1.09
N ALA A 9 -7.24 8.88 0.74
CA ALA A 9 -7.42 7.45 0.42
C ALA A 9 -6.69 7.02 -0.86
N LEU A 10 -6.33 7.95 -1.76
CA LEU A 10 -5.63 7.68 -3.01
C LEU A 10 -4.10 7.76 -2.88
N ILE A 11 -3.57 8.27 -1.77
CA ILE A 11 -2.12 8.32 -1.49
C ILE A 11 -1.40 6.97 -1.72
N PRO A 12 -1.99 5.80 -1.39
CA PRO A 12 -1.36 4.51 -1.64
C PRO A 12 -0.92 4.27 -3.09
N LEU A 13 -1.50 4.95 -4.09
CA LEU A 13 -1.10 4.83 -5.50
C LEU A 13 0.34 5.29 -5.77
N ILE A 14 0.95 6.08 -4.89
CA ILE A 14 2.32 6.57 -5.07
C ILE A 14 3.35 5.48 -4.73
N PHE A 15 3.01 4.54 -3.83
CA PHE A 15 3.97 3.54 -3.36
C PHE A 15 4.37 2.47 -4.40
N PRO A 16 3.45 1.91 -5.21
CA PRO A 16 3.81 0.96 -6.27
C PRO A 16 4.78 1.55 -7.30
N ILE A 17 4.66 2.85 -7.60
CA ILE A 17 5.54 3.56 -8.55
C ILE A 17 7.00 3.53 -8.10
N MET A 18 7.25 3.45 -6.79
CA MET A 18 8.60 3.35 -6.22
C MET A 18 9.10 1.90 -6.08
N SER A 19 8.27 0.90 -6.40
CA SER A 19 8.69 -0.50 -6.43
C SER A 19 9.22 -0.87 -7.82
N LYS A 20 10.16 -1.83 -7.85
CA LYS A 20 10.67 -2.41 -9.11
C LYS A 20 9.73 -3.46 -9.70
N GLU A 21 8.72 -3.90 -8.95
CA GLU A 21 7.83 -4.99 -9.34
C GLU A 21 6.43 -4.51 -9.72
N ASP A 22 5.90 -5.09 -10.79
CA ASP A 22 4.81 -4.46 -11.54
C ASP A 22 3.40 -4.84 -11.09
N LEU A 23 3.20 -5.92 -10.33
CA LEU A 23 1.85 -6.45 -10.09
C LEU A 23 1.46 -6.52 -8.61
N ILE A 24 2.33 -7.08 -7.76
CA ILE A 24 2.03 -7.27 -6.34
C ILE A 24 1.93 -5.93 -5.58
N PRO A 25 2.84 -4.96 -5.76
CA PRO A 25 2.73 -3.64 -5.13
C PRO A 25 1.43 -2.92 -5.50
N TRP A 26 1.00 -3.02 -6.76
CA TRP A 26 -0.26 -2.45 -7.24
C TRP A 26 -1.48 -3.11 -6.59
N ALA A 27 -1.50 -4.44 -6.48
CA ALA A 27 -2.58 -5.16 -5.80
C ALA A 27 -2.72 -4.73 -4.32
N ILE A 28 -1.58 -4.55 -3.63
CA ILE A 28 -1.55 -4.04 -2.25
C ILE A 28 -2.17 -2.63 -2.18
N ALA A 29 -1.74 -1.72 -3.05
CA ALA A 29 -2.26 -0.35 -3.07
C ALA A 29 -3.78 -0.31 -3.34
N ILE A 30 -4.25 -1.04 -4.36
CA ILE A 30 -5.68 -1.12 -4.71
C ILE A 30 -6.51 -1.64 -3.52
N TYR A 31 -6.03 -2.67 -2.83
CA TYR A 31 -6.69 -3.22 -1.65
C TYR A 31 -6.87 -2.16 -0.54
N PHE A 32 -5.81 -1.41 -0.22
CA PHE A 32 -5.89 -0.37 0.82
C PHE A 32 -6.72 0.84 0.41
N ILE A 33 -6.78 1.17 -0.89
CA ILE A 33 -7.68 2.19 -1.45
C ILE A 33 -9.14 1.75 -1.28
N TYR A 34 -9.48 0.53 -1.71
CA TYR A 34 -10.82 -0.05 -1.55
C TYR A 34 -11.26 -0.04 -0.09
N ARG A 35 -10.38 -0.50 0.82
CA ARG A 35 -10.64 -0.49 2.26
C ARG A 35 -10.86 0.93 2.80
N SER A 36 -10.14 1.91 2.28
CA SER A 36 -10.28 3.32 2.68
C SER A 36 -11.61 3.92 2.21
N PHE A 37 -12.04 3.64 0.96
CA PHE A 37 -13.36 4.05 0.48
C PHE A 37 -14.50 3.48 1.31
N LYS A 38 -14.45 2.17 1.61
CA LYS A 38 -15.44 1.52 2.49
C LYS A 38 -15.53 2.16 3.88
N ASN A 39 -14.41 2.59 4.44
CA ASN A 39 -14.37 3.29 5.73
C ASN A 39 -14.96 4.70 5.66
N ILE A 40 -14.83 5.41 4.53
CA ILE A 40 -15.40 6.76 4.36
C ILE A 40 -16.94 6.69 4.26
N GLU A 41 -17.46 5.63 3.66
CA GLU A 41 -18.90 5.38 3.53
C GLU A 41 -19.56 5.02 4.87
N SER A 42 -18.86 4.33 5.77
CA SER A 42 -19.42 3.86 7.05
C SER A 42 -19.66 4.95 8.12
N LEU A 43 -19.48 6.24 7.80
CA LEU A 43 -19.83 7.41 8.63
C LEU A 43 -19.28 7.38 10.08
N GLU A 44 -18.22 6.62 10.34
CA GLU A 44 -17.64 6.53 11.67
C GLU A 44 -16.86 7.79 12.09
N ASN A 45 -16.89 8.11 13.37
CA ASN A 45 -16.08 9.20 13.95
C ASN A 45 -14.56 8.96 13.80
N THR A 46 -14.13 7.73 13.52
CA THR A 46 -12.72 7.31 13.40
C THR A 46 -12.14 7.30 11.99
N ILE A 47 -12.84 7.84 10.98
CA ILE A 47 -12.41 7.83 9.56
C ILE A 47 -10.97 8.32 9.36
N LYS A 48 -10.58 9.43 9.99
CA LYS A 48 -9.21 9.99 9.89
C LYS A 48 -8.14 8.97 10.26
N ARG A 49 -8.28 8.34 11.43
CA ARG A 49 -7.33 7.36 11.97
C ARG A 49 -7.27 6.12 11.08
N LYS A 50 -8.43 5.65 10.59
CA LYS A 50 -8.50 4.48 9.71
C LYS A 50 -7.80 4.72 8.37
N ILE A 51 -8.02 5.87 7.72
CA ILE A 51 -7.35 6.21 6.46
C ILE A 51 -5.84 6.33 6.67
N PHE A 52 -5.41 7.05 7.70
CA PHE A 52 -3.99 7.18 8.02
C PHE A 52 -3.33 5.80 8.25
N THR A 53 -4.00 4.93 9.00
CA THR A 53 -3.51 3.56 9.23
C THR A 53 -3.42 2.77 7.93
N ASN A 54 -4.41 2.87 7.04
CA ASN A 54 -4.38 2.20 5.74
C ASN A 54 -3.24 2.71 4.85
N VAL A 55 -2.97 4.02 4.83
CA VAL A 55 -1.85 4.60 4.08
C VAL A 55 -0.52 4.08 4.62
N MET A 56 -0.33 4.13 5.95
CA MET A 56 0.90 3.64 6.58
C MET A 56 1.11 2.14 6.36
N LEU A 57 0.05 1.34 6.50
CA LEU A 57 0.11 -0.09 6.23
C LEU A 57 0.42 -0.37 4.76
N SER A 58 -0.22 0.31 3.81
CA SER A 58 0.09 0.12 2.39
C SER A 58 1.57 0.36 2.09
N GLY A 59 2.14 1.45 2.62
CA GLY A 59 3.56 1.73 2.47
C GLY A 59 4.44 0.65 3.12
N ALA A 60 4.11 0.23 4.34
CA ALA A 60 4.85 -0.80 5.06
C ALA A 60 4.83 -2.16 4.33
N PHE A 61 3.68 -2.58 3.80
CA PHE A 61 3.54 -3.82 3.04
C PHE A 61 4.35 -3.79 1.74
N ILE A 62 4.34 -2.67 1.02
CA ILE A 62 5.13 -2.51 -0.22
C ILE A 62 6.64 -2.48 0.10
N LEU A 63 7.06 -1.81 1.17
CA LEU A 63 8.45 -1.83 1.61
C LEU A 63 8.90 -3.24 2.01
N ALA A 64 8.09 -3.96 2.79
CA ALA A 64 8.37 -5.34 3.18
C ALA A 64 8.49 -6.25 1.96
N PHE A 65 7.57 -6.10 1.00
CA PHE A 65 7.62 -6.82 -0.27
C PHE A 65 8.93 -6.56 -1.01
N ASN A 66 9.31 -5.31 -1.22
CA ASN A 66 10.57 -4.95 -1.89
C ASN A 66 11.81 -5.53 -1.19
N VAL A 67 11.82 -5.54 0.15
CA VAL A 67 12.92 -6.13 0.93
C VAL A 67 12.98 -7.64 0.69
N VAL A 68 11.85 -8.33 0.78
CA VAL A 68 11.76 -9.78 0.56
C VAL A 68 12.19 -10.14 -0.86
N SER A 69 11.70 -9.43 -1.87
CA SER A 69 12.08 -9.65 -3.27
C SER A 69 13.58 -9.51 -3.49
N ARG A 70 14.20 -8.47 -2.92
CA ARG A 70 15.65 -8.26 -3.03
C ARG A 70 16.45 -9.36 -2.33
N LEU A 71 15.96 -9.89 -1.20
CA LEU A 71 16.58 -11.03 -0.52
C LEU A 71 16.49 -12.29 -1.36
N ILE A 72 15.33 -12.55 -1.98
CA ILE A 72 15.12 -13.69 -2.88
C ILE A 72 16.04 -13.57 -4.11
N GLU A 73 16.07 -12.41 -4.77
CA GLU A 73 16.98 -12.14 -5.89
C GLU A 73 18.44 -12.41 -5.51
N SER A 74 18.89 -11.88 -4.36
CA SER A 74 20.27 -12.10 -3.90
C SER A 74 20.57 -13.56 -3.58
N TYR A 75 19.60 -14.29 -3.03
CA TYR A 75 19.78 -15.70 -2.68
C TYR A 75 19.85 -16.57 -3.94
N LEU A 76 18.93 -16.35 -4.89
CA LEU A 76 18.92 -17.03 -6.18
C LEU A 76 20.20 -16.75 -6.98
N ALA A 77 20.65 -15.50 -7.01
CA ALA A 77 21.90 -15.12 -7.69
C ALA A 77 23.12 -15.86 -7.12
N LYS A 78 23.17 -16.07 -5.79
CA LYS A 78 24.24 -16.84 -5.13
C LYS A 78 24.15 -18.36 -5.38
N MET A 79 22.97 -18.86 -5.72
CA MET A 79 22.77 -20.30 -5.99
C MET A 79 23.08 -20.66 -7.45
N LEU A 80 22.97 -19.68 -8.35
CA LEU A 80 23.22 -19.82 -9.79
C LEU A 80 24.68 -19.50 -10.20
N LEU A 81 25.47 -18.90 -9.32
CA LEU A 81 26.92 -18.68 -9.44
C LEU A 81 27.69 -19.71 -8.64
#